data_AF-A0A8I1P531-F1
#
_entry.id   AF-A0A8I1P531-F1
#
_cell.length_a   1.000
_cell.length_b   1.000
_cell.length_c   1.000
_cell.angle_alpha   90.00
_cell.angle_beta   90.00
_cell.angle_gamma   90.00
#
_symmetry.space_group_name_H-M   'P 1'
#
loop_
_entity.id
_entity.type
_entity.pdbx_description
1 polymer ?
#
loop_
_entity_poly.entity_id
_entity_poly.type
_entity_poly.pdbx_seq_one_letter_code
_entity_poly.pdbx_strand_id
1 'polypeptide(L)'
;MIKGAEVIARQLSIQPGENISIVVDEGTDPRVGAILLEGALANGADATLTRVRGRTMNGENLPPQVVAALRVSDVAILSTTTWSASHSAGVISAIESGLRVLSMPGVTYDMFHEGAMTADYDEVERLSIVWGERFMRGGQIRITAARGTDLTASLGGWTRGPFLDIGKPPASGGLCNIPGGEVAFAPIEGTAQGVVVADVMLSTSRGSLAEPVELTIADGVVTRVRGGAAAREFEAALERHGDSARVVAEVAIGTNASARFVGVVIEDEKKLGTAHVGFGHAVGLGGKNMSSMHADAIVDKATLSIDGVQLIKDGMVMPEGQARERLAGFAGRGGRYRRRDAQTRVTGGRLERSWLDIAGETRWMQVGDDEAARLVAGLDRLPLSAAPGSDEARQLDLLALYGLVEPDGSQP
;
A
#
# COMPACT_ATOMS: atom_id res chain seq x y z
N MET A 1 2.43 -0.66 26.52
CA MET A 1 3.34 0.18 25.73
C MET A 1 2.50 1.20 24.96
N ILE A 2 3.09 2.06 24.12
CA ILE A 2 2.30 2.92 23.21
C ILE A 2 1.62 2.02 22.16
N LYS A 3 0.33 2.28 21.87
CA LYS A 3 -0.55 1.42 21.05
C LYS A 3 0.05 1.08 19.68
N GLY A 4 0.61 2.07 18.98
CA GLY A 4 1.25 1.85 17.67
C GLY A 4 2.43 0.88 17.71
N ALA A 5 3.24 0.88 18.77
CA ALA A 5 4.36 -0.05 18.92
C ALA A 5 3.88 -1.51 19.11
N GLU A 6 2.76 -1.69 19.82
CA GLU A 6 2.13 -3.00 19.98
C GLU A 6 1.57 -3.51 18.65
N VAL A 7 0.95 -2.62 17.87
CA VAL A 7 0.50 -2.96 16.50
C VAL A 7 1.68 -3.35 15.63
N ILE A 8 2.76 -2.56 15.60
CA ILE A 8 3.97 -2.86 14.82
C ILE A 8 4.53 -4.24 15.20
N ALA A 9 4.70 -4.53 16.49
CA ALA A 9 5.20 -5.82 16.95
C ALA A 9 4.29 -6.98 16.51
N ARG A 10 2.96 -6.79 16.60
CA ARG A 10 1.96 -7.77 16.13
C ARG A 10 2.03 -7.98 14.63
N GLN A 11 2.09 -6.91 13.84
CA GLN A 11 2.14 -6.97 12.38
C GLN A 11 3.44 -7.61 11.88
N LEU A 12 4.56 -7.28 12.51
CA LEU A 12 5.86 -7.92 12.28
C LEU A 12 5.90 -9.36 12.79
N SER A 13 5.00 -9.75 13.70
CA SER A 13 5.08 -11.04 14.41
C SER A 13 6.50 -11.28 14.97
N ILE A 14 7.06 -10.28 15.66
CA ILE A 14 8.43 -10.33 16.22
C ILE A 14 8.57 -11.60 17.08
N GLN A 15 9.63 -12.36 16.83
CA GLN A 15 10.00 -13.50 17.65
C GLN A 15 11.13 -13.13 18.62
N PRO A 16 11.12 -13.68 19.85
CA PRO A 16 12.26 -13.53 20.76
C PRO A 16 13.56 -14.02 20.11
N GLY A 17 14.63 -13.22 20.23
CA GLY A 17 15.95 -13.48 19.66
C GLY A 17 16.15 -13.01 18.22
N GLU A 18 15.14 -12.43 17.55
CA GLU A 18 15.34 -11.82 16.24
C GLU A 18 16.24 -10.58 16.31
N ASN A 19 17.13 -10.44 15.33
CA ASN A 19 17.99 -9.29 15.15
C ASN A 19 17.21 -8.21 14.37
N ILE A 20 16.97 -7.06 15.01
CA ILE A 20 16.19 -5.96 14.42
C ILE A 20 17.06 -4.73 14.21
N SER A 21 17.15 -4.26 12.97
CA SER A 21 17.80 -3.00 12.61
C SER A 21 16.77 -1.88 12.42
N ILE A 22 16.77 -0.89 13.31
CA ILE A 22 15.92 0.29 13.19
C ILE A 22 16.76 1.41 12.59
N VAL A 23 16.34 1.96 11.46
CA VAL A 23 17.04 3.02 10.75
C VAL A 23 16.17 4.27 10.72
N VAL A 24 16.70 5.35 11.31
CA VAL A 24 16.11 6.68 11.32
C VAL A 24 17.06 7.68 10.68
N ASP A 25 16.56 8.83 10.24
CA ASP A 25 17.42 9.90 9.74
C ASP A 25 17.45 11.11 10.67
N GLU A 26 18.13 12.17 10.24
CA GLU A 26 18.27 13.38 11.06
C GLU A 26 16.95 14.14 11.24
N GLY A 27 15.97 13.96 10.35
CA GLY A 27 14.64 14.56 10.44
C GLY A 27 13.65 13.76 11.30
N THR A 28 13.92 12.48 11.57
CA THR A 28 13.04 11.65 12.41
C THR A 28 13.00 12.17 13.84
N ASP A 29 11.79 12.33 14.41
CA ASP A 29 11.61 12.64 15.83
C ASP A 29 12.33 11.58 16.68
N PRO A 30 13.27 11.97 17.58
CA PRO A 30 14.02 11.01 18.40
C PRO A 30 13.14 10.03 19.18
N ARG A 31 11.92 10.45 19.54
CA ARG A 31 10.97 9.61 20.28
C ARG A 31 10.42 8.47 19.43
N VAL A 32 10.31 8.63 18.10
CA VAL A 32 9.91 7.54 17.20
C VAL A 32 10.94 6.41 17.26
N GLY A 33 12.23 6.73 17.11
CA GLY A 33 13.30 5.73 17.22
C GLY A 33 13.32 5.03 18.59
N ALA A 34 13.11 5.79 19.66
CA ALA A 34 13.04 5.26 21.02
C ALA A 34 11.87 4.27 21.19
N ILE A 35 10.65 4.64 20.74
CA ILE A 35 9.47 3.77 20.82
C ILE A 35 9.69 2.45 20.07
N LEU A 36 10.25 2.53 18.86
CA LEU A 36 10.51 1.35 18.05
C LEU A 36 11.51 0.41 18.72
N LEU A 37 12.58 0.98 19.29
CA LEU A 37 13.60 0.22 20.00
C LEU A 37 13.04 -0.43 21.25
N GLU A 38 12.33 0.33 22.09
CA GLU A 38 11.69 -0.19 23.30
C GLU A 38 10.65 -1.27 22.96
N GLY A 39 9.87 -1.08 21.90
CA GLY A 39 8.91 -2.06 21.40
C GLY A 39 9.56 -3.37 20.97
N ALA A 40 10.67 -3.30 20.23
CA ALA A 40 11.43 -4.48 19.82
C ALA A 40 12.03 -5.22 21.04
N LEU A 41 12.70 -4.50 21.93
CA LEU A 41 13.32 -5.06 23.13
C LEU A 41 12.29 -5.69 24.07
N ALA A 42 11.12 -5.07 24.24
CA ALA A 42 10.03 -5.61 25.06
C ALA A 42 9.44 -6.91 24.51
N ASN A 43 9.58 -7.17 23.21
CA ASN A 43 9.20 -8.44 22.56
C ASN A 43 10.35 -9.46 22.50
N GLY A 44 11.47 -9.18 23.19
CA GLY A 44 12.60 -10.10 23.32
C GLY A 44 13.54 -10.14 22.11
N ALA A 45 13.44 -9.18 21.18
CA ALA A 45 14.38 -9.06 20.07
C ALA A 45 15.74 -8.47 20.51
N ASP A 46 16.80 -8.77 19.76
CA ASP A 46 18.08 -8.07 19.82
C ASP A 46 18.04 -6.91 18.82
N ALA A 47 17.81 -5.69 19.31
CA ALA A 47 17.48 -4.54 18.48
C ALA A 47 18.52 -3.43 18.55
N THR A 48 18.84 -2.83 17.40
CA THR A 48 19.73 -1.68 17.28
C THR A 48 19.01 -0.49 16.63
N LEU A 49 19.30 0.71 17.12
CA LEU A 49 18.82 1.97 16.54
C LEU A 49 19.99 2.71 15.90
N THR A 50 19.93 2.91 14.59
CA THR A 50 20.94 3.63 13.82
C THR A 50 20.37 4.91 13.22
N ARG A 51 20.99 6.06 13.55
CA ARG A 51 20.68 7.35 12.93
C ARG A 51 21.65 7.64 11.78
N VAL A 52 21.11 7.92 10.60
CA VAL A 52 21.88 8.25 9.39
C VAL A 52 21.62 9.69 8.93
N ARG A 53 22.46 10.19 8.02
CA ARG A 53 22.15 11.41 7.26
C ARG A 53 20.89 11.17 6.43
N GLY A 54 20.03 12.17 6.27
CA GLY A 54 18.89 12.12 5.36
C GLY A 54 19.34 11.76 3.95
N ARG A 55 18.53 10.93 3.28
CA ARG A 55 18.68 10.73 1.83
C ARG A 55 18.30 12.03 1.10
N THR A 56 18.64 12.13 -0.18
CA THR A 56 18.38 13.29 -1.05
C THR A 56 17.26 13.03 -2.05
N MET A 57 16.92 11.76 -2.27
CA MET A 57 15.81 11.30 -3.10
C MET A 57 15.33 9.92 -2.65
N ASN A 58 14.12 9.53 -3.05
CA ASN A 58 13.61 8.18 -2.83
C ASN A 58 14.51 7.13 -3.53
N GLY A 59 14.76 6.01 -2.85
CA GLY A 59 15.56 4.90 -3.39
C GLY A 59 17.08 5.12 -3.30
N GLU A 60 17.55 6.22 -2.74
CA GLU A 60 18.99 6.41 -2.47
C GLU A 60 19.48 5.40 -1.42
N ASN A 61 20.62 4.76 -1.69
CA ASN A 61 21.21 3.77 -0.79
C ASN A 61 21.54 4.31 0.59
N LEU A 62 21.33 3.50 1.63
CA LEU A 62 21.85 3.72 2.97
C LEU A 62 23.40 3.60 3.01
N PRO A 63 24.07 4.15 4.04
CA PRO A 63 25.51 3.99 4.19
C PRO A 63 25.93 2.51 4.16
N PRO A 64 27.09 2.16 3.55
CA PRO A 64 27.49 0.76 3.37
C PRO A 64 27.50 -0.08 4.66
N GLN A 65 27.90 0.51 5.78
CA GLN A 65 27.89 -0.14 7.09
C GLN A 65 26.47 -0.46 7.60
N VAL A 66 25.47 0.36 7.25
CA VAL A 66 24.07 0.10 7.57
C VAL A 66 23.54 -1.01 6.67
N VAL A 67 23.82 -0.96 5.36
CA VAL A 67 23.45 -2.04 4.42
C VAL A 67 24.03 -3.38 4.86
N ALA A 68 25.27 -3.41 5.35
CA ALA A 68 25.89 -4.63 5.89
C ALA A 68 25.15 -5.15 7.12
N ALA A 69 24.73 -4.28 8.05
CA ALA A 69 23.91 -4.65 9.20
C ALA A 69 22.53 -5.19 8.79
N LEU A 70 21.89 -4.57 7.79
CA LEU A 70 20.60 -5.02 7.25
C LEU A 70 20.68 -6.46 6.71
N ARG A 71 21.77 -6.85 6.06
CA ARG A 71 21.95 -8.21 5.49
C ARG A 71 22.02 -9.32 6.54
N VAL A 72 22.36 -9.00 7.78
CA VAL A 72 22.46 -9.96 8.89
C VAL A 72 21.33 -9.80 9.89
N SER A 73 20.37 -8.91 9.62
CA SER A 73 19.18 -8.71 10.45
C SER A 73 18.04 -9.59 9.96
N ASP A 74 17.18 -10.01 10.88
CA ASP A 74 15.94 -10.72 10.57
C ASP A 74 14.84 -9.72 10.14
N VAL A 75 14.83 -8.54 10.77
CA VAL A 75 13.88 -7.45 10.49
C VAL A 75 14.59 -6.10 10.37
N ALA A 76 14.13 -5.26 9.46
CA ALA A 76 14.48 -3.85 9.41
C ALA A 76 13.24 -2.97 9.51
N ILE A 77 13.33 -1.93 10.35
CA ILE A 77 12.33 -0.87 10.43
C ILE A 77 12.95 0.40 9.86
N LEU A 78 12.42 0.87 8.73
CA LEU A 78 12.94 2.04 8.01
C LEU A 78 12.00 3.24 8.21
N SER A 79 12.38 4.16 9.09
CA SER A 79 11.58 5.34 9.47
C SER A 79 12.22 6.65 9.00
N THR A 80 12.84 6.65 7.83
CA THR A 80 13.52 7.83 7.28
C THR A 80 12.50 8.87 6.82
N THR A 81 12.61 10.10 7.33
CA THR A 81 11.61 11.17 7.11
C THR A 81 11.94 12.11 5.97
N THR A 82 13.22 12.22 5.58
CA THR A 82 13.64 13.13 4.52
C THR A 82 13.26 12.57 3.15
N TRP A 83 13.64 11.31 2.91
CA TRP A 83 13.28 10.51 1.74
C TRP A 83 13.38 9.03 2.09
N SER A 84 12.60 8.18 1.41
CA SER A 84 12.55 6.75 1.69
C SER A 84 13.74 6.00 1.08
N ALA A 85 14.38 5.15 1.88
CA ALA A 85 15.41 4.21 1.41
C ALA A 85 14.85 2.81 1.11
N SER A 86 13.55 2.58 1.27
CA SER A 86 12.90 1.27 1.21
C SER A 86 13.14 0.50 -0.10
N HIS A 87 13.25 1.22 -1.23
CA HIS A 87 13.51 0.64 -2.55
C HIS A 87 14.96 0.85 -3.02
N SER A 88 15.89 1.11 -2.11
CA SER A 88 17.31 1.23 -2.49
C SER A 88 17.89 -0.13 -2.85
N ALA A 89 18.89 -0.16 -3.75
CA ALA A 89 19.55 -1.40 -4.16
C ALA A 89 20.12 -2.20 -2.98
N GLY A 90 20.64 -1.52 -1.95
CA GLY A 90 21.13 -2.12 -0.72
C GLY A 90 20.03 -2.78 0.12
N VAL A 91 18.86 -2.16 0.24
CA VAL A 91 17.71 -2.73 0.96
C VAL A 91 17.11 -3.90 0.17
N ILE A 92 16.91 -3.74 -1.14
CA ILE A 92 16.43 -4.81 -2.02
C ILE A 92 17.34 -6.03 -1.92
N SER A 93 18.66 -5.85 -1.97
CA SER A 93 19.59 -6.97 -1.86
C SER A 93 19.65 -7.59 -0.46
N ALA A 94 19.30 -6.84 0.59
CA ALA A 94 19.12 -7.42 1.93
C ALA A 94 17.81 -8.22 2.03
N ILE A 95 16.73 -7.76 1.39
CA ILE A 95 15.47 -8.51 1.27
C ILE A 95 15.69 -9.86 0.56
N GLU A 96 16.49 -9.89 -0.52
CA GLU A 96 16.89 -11.12 -1.21
C GLU A 96 17.63 -12.12 -0.29
N SER A 97 18.22 -11.65 0.81
CA SER A 97 18.89 -12.47 1.83
C SER A 97 17.93 -12.94 2.94
N GLY A 98 16.63 -12.63 2.84
CA GLY A 98 15.60 -13.02 3.79
C GLY A 98 15.13 -11.93 4.75
N LEU A 99 15.70 -10.73 4.68
CA LEU A 99 15.30 -9.59 5.50
C LEU A 99 13.82 -9.25 5.29
N ARG A 100 13.10 -9.09 6.39
CA ARG A 100 11.77 -8.48 6.39
C ARG A 100 11.87 -6.99 6.66
N VAL A 101 11.29 -6.18 5.80
CA VAL A 101 11.33 -4.73 5.92
C VAL A 101 9.94 -4.19 6.23
N LEU A 102 9.89 -3.32 7.23
CA LEU A 102 8.74 -2.50 7.51
C LEU A 102 9.13 -1.04 7.27
N SER A 103 8.50 -0.46 6.26
CA SER A 103 8.74 0.88 5.75
C SER A 103 7.75 1.85 6.39
N MET A 104 8.25 2.94 6.98
CA MET A 104 7.41 3.97 7.59
C MET A 104 7.95 5.40 7.33
N PRO A 105 8.22 5.78 6.06
CA PRO A 105 8.74 7.10 5.75
C PRO A 105 7.81 8.22 6.22
N GLY A 106 8.42 9.26 6.81
CA GLY A 106 7.68 10.44 7.28
C GLY A 106 6.83 10.22 8.53
N VAL A 107 6.86 9.02 9.14
CA VAL A 107 6.07 8.72 10.34
C VAL A 107 6.38 9.71 11.46
N THR A 108 5.33 10.15 12.16
CA THR A 108 5.45 11.08 13.27
C THR A 108 5.16 10.39 14.61
N TYR A 109 5.61 10.99 15.70
CA TYR A 109 5.35 10.48 17.06
C TYR A 109 3.84 10.39 17.37
N ASP A 110 3.05 11.33 16.87
CA ASP A 110 1.60 11.39 17.06
C ASP A 110 0.89 10.16 16.46
N MET A 111 1.34 9.71 15.28
CA MET A 111 0.80 8.54 14.59
C MET A 111 0.89 7.26 15.43
N PHE A 112 1.81 7.16 16.40
CA PHE A 112 1.86 5.97 17.28
C PHE A 112 0.73 5.94 18.32
N HIS A 113 0.03 7.05 18.55
CA HIS A 113 -1.00 7.18 19.57
C HIS A 113 -2.41 7.11 19.00
N GLU A 114 -2.58 7.60 17.78
CA GLU A 114 -3.86 7.62 17.07
C GLU A 114 -3.68 7.52 15.56
N GLY A 115 -4.78 7.43 14.82
CA GLY A 115 -4.72 7.36 13.36
C GLY A 115 -4.45 5.96 12.82
N ALA A 116 -3.95 5.91 11.59
CA ALA A 116 -3.78 4.71 10.78
C ALA A 116 -2.90 3.61 11.44
N MET A 117 -1.90 4.00 12.23
CA MET A 117 -1.01 3.07 12.93
C MET A 117 -1.75 2.26 14.00
N THR A 118 -2.82 2.83 14.55
CA THR A 118 -3.57 2.25 15.67
C THR A 118 -4.88 1.58 15.24
N ALA A 119 -5.05 1.44 13.93
CA ALA A 119 -6.21 0.82 13.29
C ALA A 119 -6.39 -0.65 13.69
N ASP A 120 -7.58 -1.17 13.46
CA ASP A 120 -7.81 -2.61 13.46
C ASP A 120 -7.30 -3.20 12.13
N TYR A 121 -6.08 -3.73 12.16
CA TYR A 121 -5.44 -4.30 10.97
C TYR A 121 -6.06 -5.61 10.48
N ASP A 122 -6.87 -6.29 11.30
CA ASP A 122 -7.64 -7.43 10.80
C ASP A 122 -8.78 -6.95 9.90
N GLU A 123 -9.39 -5.81 10.24
CA GLU A 123 -10.39 -5.16 9.39
C GLU A 123 -9.77 -4.52 8.14
N VAL A 124 -8.60 -3.88 8.26
CA VAL A 124 -7.84 -3.37 7.11
C VAL A 124 -7.56 -4.51 6.12
N GLU A 125 -7.07 -5.65 6.63
CA GLU A 125 -6.83 -6.86 5.82
C GLU A 125 -8.11 -7.34 5.13
N ARG A 126 -9.21 -7.46 5.87
CA ARG A 126 -10.49 -7.91 5.34
C ARG A 126 -11.00 -6.99 4.21
N LEU A 127 -11.00 -5.67 4.42
CA LEU A 127 -11.43 -4.69 3.42
C LEU A 127 -10.51 -4.71 2.19
N SER A 128 -9.20 -4.79 2.38
CA SER A 128 -8.26 -4.88 1.27
C SER A 128 -8.46 -6.14 0.42
N ILE A 129 -8.80 -7.28 1.03
CA ILE A 129 -9.13 -8.50 0.27
C ILE A 129 -10.39 -8.30 -0.60
N VAL A 130 -11.46 -7.72 -0.03
CA VAL A 130 -12.70 -7.44 -0.77
C VAL A 130 -12.43 -6.54 -1.97
N TRP A 131 -11.65 -5.49 -1.78
CA TRP A 131 -11.29 -4.56 -2.84
C TRP A 131 -10.37 -5.18 -3.88
N GLY A 132 -9.38 -5.95 -3.45
CA GLY A 132 -8.49 -6.67 -4.33
C GLY A 132 -9.26 -7.57 -5.29
N GLU A 133 -10.25 -8.32 -4.79
CA GLU A 133 -11.09 -9.14 -5.64
C GLU A 133 -11.87 -8.37 -6.70
N ARG A 134 -12.42 -7.21 -6.33
CA ARG A 134 -13.16 -6.37 -7.27
C ARG A 134 -12.25 -5.88 -8.39
N PHE A 135 -11.01 -5.50 -8.08
CA PHE A 135 -10.01 -5.13 -9.08
C PHE A 135 -9.60 -6.30 -9.97
N MET A 136 -9.47 -7.51 -9.40
CA MET A 136 -9.11 -8.71 -10.18
C MET A 136 -10.22 -9.17 -11.15
N ARG A 137 -11.48 -8.99 -10.76
CA ARG A 137 -12.64 -9.35 -11.60
C ARG A 137 -13.01 -8.26 -12.61
N GLY A 138 -12.64 -7.01 -12.32
CA GLY A 138 -12.98 -5.86 -13.14
C GLY A 138 -12.16 -5.73 -14.42
N GLY A 139 -12.76 -5.15 -15.45
CA GLY A 139 -12.07 -4.81 -16.71
C GLY A 139 -11.68 -3.33 -16.80
N GLN A 140 -12.50 -2.43 -16.29
CA GLN A 140 -12.28 -0.99 -16.32
C GLN A 140 -12.65 -0.35 -14.99
N ILE A 141 -11.83 0.57 -14.52
CA ILE A 141 -12.13 1.46 -13.40
C ILE A 141 -12.48 2.86 -13.91
N ARG A 142 -13.38 3.55 -13.19
CA ARG A 142 -13.58 5.00 -13.30
C ARG A 142 -13.59 5.64 -11.94
N ILE A 143 -12.80 6.69 -11.77
CA ILE A 143 -12.71 7.51 -10.57
C ILE A 143 -13.21 8.91 -10.90
N THR A 144 -14.16 9.42 -10.13
CA THR A 144 -14.62 10.81 -10.23
C THR A 144 -14.58 11.50 -8.88
N ALA A 145 -14.47 12.83 -8.87
CA ALA A 145 -14.61 13.64 -7.66
C ALA A 145 -15.17 15.02 -7.99
N ALA A 146 -15.85 15.65 -7.04
CA ALA A 146 -16.52 16.94 -7.23
C ALA A 146 -15.59 18.07 -7.72
N ARG A 147 -14.28 17.98 -7.45
CA ARG A 147 -13.28 18.95 -7.88
C ARG A 147 -12.79 18.80 -9.32
N GLY A 148 -13.35 17.87 -10.09
CA GLY A 148 -13.06 17.70 -11.51
C GLY A 148 -12.21 16.49 -11.86
N THR A 149 -11.86 15.64 -10.90
CA THR A 149 -11.33 14.31 -11.20
C THR A 149 -12.38 13.54 -12.01
N ASP A 150 -11.97 13.03 -13.16
CA ASP A 150 -12.71 12.07 -13.99
C ASP A 150 -11.66 11.28 -14.78
N LEU A 151 -11.25 10.14 -14.24
CA LEU A 151 -10.22 9.27 -14.79
C LEU A 151 -10.85 7.91 -15.10
N THR A 152 -10.59 7.38 -16.28
CA THR A 152 -10.81 5.97 -16.60
C THR A 152 -9.48 5.27 -16.82
N ALA A 153 -9.40 3.98 -16.49
CA ALA A 153 -8.24 3.15 -16.79
C ALA A 153 -8.66 1.68 -16.90
N SER A 154 -7.96 0.89 -17.72
CA SER A 154 -8.20 -0.55 -17.80
C SER A 154 -7.47 -1.28 -16.68
N LEU A 155 -8.19 -2.19 -16.02
CA LEU A 155 -7.64 -3.12 -15.06
C LEU A 155 -6.98 -4.29 -15.80
N GLY A 156 -5.88 -4.81 -15.28
CA GLY A 156 -5.27 -6.04 -15.81
C GLY A 156 -5.93 -7.32 -15.30
N GLY A 157 -6.90 -7.19 -14.39
CA GLY A 157 -7.62 -8.30 -13.77
C GLY A 157 -6.67 -9.39 -13.24
N TRP A 158 -6.99 -10.64 -13.55
CA TRP A 158 -6.20 -11.81 -13.15
C TRP A 158 -4.77 -11.88 -13.71
N THR A 159 -4.43 -11.04 -14.70
CA THR A 159 -3.07 -10.98 -15.26
C THR A 159 -2.17 -9.95 -14.58
N ARG A 160 -2.76 -9.03 -13.81
CA ARG A 160 -2.07 -8.02 -13.01
C ARG A 160 -2.81 -7.81 -11.70
N GLY A 161 -2.58 -8.73 -10.77
CA GLY A 161 -3.18 -8.69 -9.45
C GLY A 161 -2.87 -7.39 -8.70
N PRO A 162 -3.79 -6.92 -7.85
CA PRO A 162 -3.55 -5.76 -7.02
C PRO A 162 -2.54 -6.08 -5.90
N PHE A 163 -1.82 -5.05 -5.49
CA PHE A 163 -1.04 -5.03 -4.28
C PHE A 163 -1.93 -4.66 -3.09
N LEU A 164 -1.89 -5.50 -2.04
CA LEU A 164 -2.63 -5.28 -0.80
C LEU A 164 -1.64 -4.81 0.27
N ASP A 165 -1.64 -3.51 0.57
CA ASP A 165 -0.83 -2.99 1.67
C ASP A 165 -1.61 -3.10 2.97
N ILE A 166 -1.43 -4.21 3.69
CA ILE A 166 -2.18 -4.49 4.93
C ILE A 166 -1.28 -4.49 6.17
N GLY A 167 -0.13 -3.81 6.11
CA GLY A 167 0.72 -3.63 7.28
C GLY A 167 1.60 -4.82 7.69
N LYS A 168 1.50 -5.98 7.02
CA LYS A 168 2.25 -7.21 7.37
C LYS A 168 3.33 -7.54 6.33
N PRO A 169 4.63 -7.51 6.62
CA PRO A 169 5.59 -7.99 5.62
C PRO A 169 5.42 -9.51 5.42
N PRO A 170 5.87 -10.05 4.28
CA PRO A 170 5.97 -11.49 4.10
C PRO A 170 6.78 -12.12 5.23
N ALA A 171 6.52 -13.41 5.45
CA ALA A 171 7.09 -14.12 6.58
C ALA A 171 8.64 -14.22 6.44
N SER A 172 9.18 -14.25 5.23
CA SER A 172 10.61 -14.13 4.93
C SER A 172 10.78 -13.43 3.60
N GLY A 173 11.76 -12.53 3.50
CA GLY A 173 12.02 -11.76 2.28
C GLY A 173 10.82 -10.91 1.87
N GLY A 174 10.82 -9.64 2.25
CA GLY A 174 9.88 -8.71 1.63
C GLY A 174 9.76 -7.39 2.35
N LEU A 175 8.85 -6.57 1.86
CA LEU A 175 8.58 -5.25 2.38
C LEU A 175 7.07 -5.02 2.52
N CYS A 176 6.67 -4.32 3.57
CA CYS A 176 5.37 -3.65 3.64
C CYS A 176 5.53 -2.24 4.20
N ASN A 177 4.50 -1.42 4.07
CA ASN A 177 4.44 -0.18 4.82
C ASN A 177 3.75 -0.39 6.17
N ILE A 178 4.04 0.48 7.13
CA ILE A 178 3.12 0.76 8.23
C ILE A 178 3.14 2.28 8.50
N PRO A 179 1.99 2.94 8.69
CA PRO A 179 0.66 2.38 8.58
C PRO A 179 0.34 1.83 7.18
N GLY A 180 -0.41 0.73 7.17
CA GLY A 180 -0.95 0.14 5.95
C GLY A 180 -2.42 0.51 5.77
N GLY A 181 -2.99 0.00 4.69
CA GLY A 181 -4.39 0.06 4.36
C GLY A 181 -4.62 0.70 3.01
N GLU A 182 -4.12 0.04 1.98
CA GLU A 182 -4.51 0.36 0.61
C GLU A 182 -4.68 -0.91 -0.23
N VAL A 183 -5.34 -0.71 -1.36
CA VAL A 183 -5.33 -1.65 -2.48
C VAL A 183 -4.92 -0.89 -3.72
N ALA A 184 -3.77 -1.26 -4.26
CA ALA A 184 -3.16 -0.62 -5.42
C ALA A 184 -3.11 -1.57 -6.61
N PHE A 185 -3.13 -1.05 -7.82
CA PHE A 185 -2.87 -1.83 -9.03
C PHE A 185 -2.17 -0.98 -10.08
N ALA A 186 -1.36 -1.63 -10.93
CA ALA A 186 -0.85 -1.00 -12.14
C ALA A 186 -1.91 -1.11 -13.26
N PRO A 187 -2.47 -0.01 -13.78
CA PRO A 187 -3.37 -0.06 -14.93
C PRO A 187 -2.65 -0.61 -16.17
N ILE A 188 -3.43 -1.08 -17.16
CA ILE A 188 -2.85 -1.42 -18.47
C ILE A 188 -2.25 -0.15 -19.09
N GLU A 189 -0.99 -0.23 -19.52
CA GLU A 189 -0.30 0.93 -20.08
C GLU A 189 -1.05 1.50 -21.29
N GLY A 190 -1.06 2.82 -21.42
CA GLY A 190 -1.75 3.49 -22.52
C GLY A 190 -3.27 3.62 -22.36
N THR A 191 -3.87 3.00 -21.33
CA THR A 191 -5.34 2.98 -21.20
C THR A 191 -5.91 4.06 -20.30
N ALA A 192 -5.10 4.68 -19.44
CA ALA A 192 -5.59 5.71 -18.54
C ALA A 192 -5.88 7.01 -19.31
N GLN A 193 -7.05 7.60 -19.09
CA GLN A 193 -7.54 8.78 -19.82
C GLN A 193 -8.37 9.69 -18.90
N GLY A 194 -8.14 11.00 -18.99
CA GLY A 194 -8.99 12.00 -18.33
C GLY A 194 -8.21 12.96 -17.45
N VAL A 195 -8.75 13.28 -16.28
CA VAL A 195 -8.18 14.29 -15.37
C VAL A 195 -8.14 13.75 -13.95
N VAL A 196 -7.01 13.95 -13.27
CA VAL A 196 -6.86 13.73 -11.83
C VAL A 196 -6.62 15.08 -11.16
N VAL A 197 -7.41 15.39 -10.13
CA VAL A 197 -7.24 16.58 -9.31
C VAL A 197 -6.77 16.15 -7.93
N ALA A 198 -5.47 16.28 -7.67
CA ALA A 198 -4.91 16.07 -6.33
C ALA A 198 -5.37 17.21 -5.42
N ASP A 199 -6.12 16.90 -4.37
CA ASP A 199 -6.69 17.90 -3.46
C ASP A 199 -6.35 17.68 -1.98
N VAL A 200 -5.59 16.62 -1.68
CA VAL A 200 -5.02 16.34 -0.35
C VAL A 200 -3.51 16.54 -0.37
N MET A 201 -2.80 15.75 -1.17
CA MET A 201 -1.35 15.71 -1.22
C MET A 201 -0.87 15.30 -2.61
N LEU A 202 0.33 15.75 -2.96
CA LEU A 202 1.10 15.27 -4.11
C LEU A 202 2.49 14.92 -3.61
N SER A 203 2.97 13.68 -3.81
CA SER A 203 4.19 13.17 -3.15
C SER A 203 5.48 13.96 -3.46
N THR A 204 5.50 14.80 -4.51
CA THR A 204 6.61 15.71 -4.80
C THR A 204 6.64 16.95 -3.91
N SER A 205 5.51 17.28 -3.27
CA SER A 205 5.35 18.39 -2.35
C SER A 205 5.45 17.93 -0.90
N ARG A 206 5.91 18.81 0.00
CA ARG A 206 5.97 18.54 1.43
C ARG A 206 4.67 18.96 2.12
N GLY A 207 4.03 18.03 2.82
CA GLY A 207 2.79 18.28 3.54
C GLY A 207 1.57 18.36 2.63
N SER A 208 0.43 18.72 3.23
CA SER A 208 -0.84 18.89 2.51
C SER A 208 -0.79 20.03 1.49
N LEU A 209 -1.55 19.88 0.41
CA LEU A 209 -1.68 20.90 -0.63
C LEU A 209 -2.45 22.12 -0.11
N ALA A 210 -1.91 23.31 -0.36
CA ALA A 210 -2.62 24.57 -0.11
C ALA A 210 -3.74 24.83 -1.14
N GLU A 211 -3.57 24.31 -2.35
CA GLU A 211 -4.56 24.38 -3.44
C GLU A 211 -4.45 23.13 -4.32
N PRO A 212 -5.53 22.70 -4.99
CA PRO A 212 -5.51 21.50 -5.81
C PRO A 212 -4.57 21.59 -7.02
N VAL A 213 -4.05 20.43 -7.44
CA VAL A 213 -3.24 20.28 -8.66
C VAL A 213 -4.00 19.42 -9.66
N GLU A 214 -4.28 19.97 -10.84
CA GLU A 214 -4.96 19.30 -11.94
C GLU A 214 -3.93 18.67 -12.90
N LEU A 215 -4.08 17.38 -13.16
CA LEU A 215 -3.23 16.56 -14.02
C LEU A 215 -4.09 16.03 -15.18
N THR A 216 -3.85 16.51 -16.39
CA THR A 216 -4.49 15.95 -17.60
C THR A 216 -3.69 14.75 -18.08
N ILE A 217 -4.39 13.63 -18.25
CA ILE A 217 -3.83 12.34 -18.66
C ILE A 217 -4.40 11.97 -20.02
N ALA A 218 -3.52 11.66 -20.96
CA ALA A 218 -3.89 11.09 -22.25
C ALA A 218 -2.99 9.89 -22.55
N ASP A 219 -3.57 8.79 -23.04
CA ASP A 219 -2.85 7.57 -23.40
C ASP A 219 -1.89 7.09 -22.30
N GLY A 220 -2.37 7.10 -21.05
CA GLY A 220 -1.61 6.66 -19.89
C GLY A 220 -0.50 7.61 -19.43
N VAL A 221 -0.38 8.82 -19.99
CA VAL A 221 0.68 9.78 -19.62
C VAL A 221 0.14 11.16 -19.26
N VAL A 222 0.79 11.83 -18.30
CA VAL A 222 0.52 13.23 -17.95
C VAL A 222 0.96 14.15 -19.09
N THR A 223 0.00 14.79 -19.73
CA THR A 223 0.21 15.74 -20.84
C THR A 223 0.15 17.19 -20.41
N ARG A 224 -0.48 17.48 -19.27
CA ARG A 224 -0.58 18.84 -18.73
C ARG A 224 -0.69 18.82 -17.21
N VAL A 225 -0.04 19.78 -16.57
CA VAL A 225 -0.15 20.03 -15.13
C VAL A 225 -0.65 21.47 -14.94
N ARG A 226 -1.53 21.70 -13.96
CA ARG A 226 -2.06 23.01 -13.61
C ARG A 226 -2.20 23.14 -12.10
N GLY A 227 -1.91 24.33 -11.58
CA GLY A 227 -1.98 24.66 -10.16
C GLY A 227 -0.92 25.69 -9.79
N GLY A 228 -0.65 25.87 -8.51
CA GLY A 228 0.39 26.79 -8.03
C GLY A 228 1.74 26.14 -7.79
N ALA A 229 2.26 26.28 -6.57
CA ALA A 229 3.63 25.87 -6.25
C ALA A 229 3.87 24.37 -6.41
N ALA A 230 2.98 23.53 -5.85
CA ALA A 230 3.09 22.08 -5.94
C ALA A 230 3.00 21.56 -7.38
N ALA A 231 2.21 22.21 -8.24
CA ALA A 231 2.14 21.89 -9.67
C ALA A 231 3.51 22.11 -10.36
N ARG A 232 4.18 23.24 -10.08
CA ARG A 232 5.51 23.53 -10.62
C ARG A 232 6.59 22.58 -10.10
N GLU A 233 6.49 22.18 -8.83
CA GLU A 233 7.40 21.18 -8.24
C GLU A 233 7.24 19.82 -8.92
N PHE A 234 6.00 19.41 -9.19
CA PHE A 234 5.69 18.18 -9.92
C PHE A 234 6.19 18.25 -11.37
N GLU A 235 5.93 19.34 -12.10
CA GLU A 235 6.46 19.54 -13.46
C GLU A 235 7.99 19.44 -13.50
N ALA A 236 8.68 20.09 -12.55
CA ALA A 236 10.14 20.02 -12.46
C ALA A 236 10.65 18.60 -12.14
N ALA A 237 9.89 17.82 -11.35
CA ALA A 237 10.19 16.41 -11.11
C ALA A 237 10.01 15.58 -12.38
N LEU A 238 8.93 15.77 -13.13
CA LEU A 238 8.70 15.10 -14.42
C LEU A 238 9.82 15.39 -15.42
N GLU A 239 10.28 16.64 -15.52
CA GLU A 239 11.41 17.01 -16.39
C GLU A 239 12.72 16.35 -15.95
N ARG A 240 12.99 16.29 -14.64
CA ARG A 240 14.20 15.68 -14.08
C ARG A 240 14.26 14.18 -14.33
N HIS A 241 13.12 13.49 -14.20
CA HIS A 241 13.05 12.02 -14.25
C HIS A 241 12.64 11.50 -15.66
N GLY A 242 12.34 12.39 -16.59
CA GLY A 242 12.07 12.09 -18.00
C GLY A 242 10.70 11.49 -18.25
N ASP A 243 10.46 11.06 -19.49
CA ASP A 243 9.12 10.63 -19.95
C ASP A 243 8.52 9.47 -19.16
N SER A 244 9.37 8.57 -18.66
CA SER A 244 8.93 7.46 -17.78
C SER A 244 8.21 7.97 -16.53
N ALA A 245 8.54 9.15 -16.01
CA ALA A 245 7.92 9.73 -14.82
C ALA A 245 6.48 10.20 -15.06
N ARG A 246 6.08 10.40 -16.33
CA ARG A 246 4.75 10.88 -16.72
C ARG A 246 3.71 9.77 -16.78
N VAL A 247 4.14 8.51 -16.80
CA VAL A 247 3.26 7.35 -16.99
C VAL A 247 2.45 7.10 -15.72
N VAL A 248 1.13 6.88 -15.86
CA VAL A 248 0.28 6.39 -14.78
C VAL A 248 0.75 4.99 -14.38
N ALA A 249 1.28 4.88 -13.17
CA ALA A 249 1.92 3.70 -12.64
C ALA A 249 1.02 2.92 -11.68
N GLU A 250 0.14 3.64 -11.01
CA GLU A 250 -0.69 3.12 -9.94
C GLU A 250 -2.05 3.79 -9.96
N VAL A 251 -3.08 3.01 -9.66
CA VAL A 251 -4.35 3.52 -9.17
C VAL A 251 -4.68 2.71 -7.92
N ALA A 252 -5.09 3.40 -6.86
CA ALA A 252 -5.26 2.78 -5.57
C ALA A 252 -6.38 3.43 -4.75
N ILE A 253 -6.78 2.72 -3.71
CA ILE A 253 -7.78 3.17 -2.74
C ILE A 253 -7.33 2.91 -1.32
N GLY A 254 -7.64 3.84 -0.42
CA GLY A 254 -7.43 3.66 1.00
C GLY A 254 -8.46 2.69 1.60
N THR A 255 -8.00 1.84 2.51
CA THR A 255 -8.81 0.86 3.26
C THR A 255 -8.68 0.99 4.77
N ASN A 256 -7.93 1.98 5.26
CA ASN A 256 -7.77 2.24 6.69
C ASN A 256 -8.80 3.26 7.19
N ALA A 257 -9.79 2.79 7.95
CA ALA A 257 -10.84 3.65 8.51
C ALA A 257 -10.35 4.58 9.62
N SER A 258 -9.22 4.26 10.26
CA SER A 258 -8.62 5.10 11.31
C SER A 258 -7.65 6.15 10.78
N ALA A 259 -7.25 6.04 9.51
CA ALA A 259 -6.34 7.00 8.90
C ALA A 259 -6.95 8.39 8.77
N ARG A 260 -6.07 9.40 8.87
CA ARG A 260 -6.41 10.81 8.87
C ARG A 260 -5.66 11.54 7.76
N PHE A 261 -5.98 12.81 7.56
CA PHE A 261 -5.12 13.69 6.77
C PHE A 261 -4.18 14.41 7.73
N VAL A 262 -2.94 13.97 7.78
CA VAL A 262 -1.87 14.50 8.64
C VAL A 262 -0.77 15.19 7.83
N GLY A 263 -0.87 15.20 6.49
CA GLY A 263 0.15 15.77 5.61
C GLY A 263 1.37 14.87 5.47
N VAL A 264 1.18 13.56 5.67
CA VAL A 264 2.20 12.54 5.44
C VAL A 264 1.60 11.47 4.55
N VAL A 265 2.16 11.31 3.34
CA VAL A 265 1.66 10.41 2.29
C VAL A 265 1.26 9.03 2.84
N ILE A 266 2.12 8.43 3.67
CA ILE A 266 1.93 7.07 4.19
C ILE A 266 0.66 6.86 5.03
N GLU A 267 0.07 7.91 5.60
CA GLU A 267 -1.22 7.82 6.29
C GLU A 267 -2.34 8.39 5.42
N ASP A 268 -2.11 9.53 4.77
CA ASP A 268 -3.11 10.23 3.96
C ASP A 268 -3.64 9.35 2.81
N GLU A 269 -2.78 8.56 2.16
CA GLU A 269 -3.16 7.68 1.04
C GLU A 269 -3.95 6.45 1.50
N LYS A 270 -3.70 5.99 2.73
CA LYS A 270 -4.36 4.79 3.29
C LYS A 270 -5.78 5.07 3.75
N LYS A 271 -6.18 6.33 3.80
CA LYS A 271 -7.47 6.74 4.36
C LYS A 271 -8.65 6.15 3.61
N LEU A 272 -9.52 5.43 4.32
CA LEU A 272 -10.75 4.90 3.74
C LEU A 272 -11.56 6.01 3.05
N GLY A 273 -11.91 5.77 1.78
CA GLY A 273 -12.66 6.70 0.95
C GLY A 273 -11.82 7.62 0.06
N THR A 274 -10.49 7.59 0.20
CA THR A 274 -9.60 8.20 -0.79
C THR A 274 -9.41 7.28 -1.99
N ALA A 275 -9.02 7.90 -3.10
CA ALA A 275 -8.30 7.22 -4.16
C ALA A 275 -6.99 7.98 -4.41
N HIS A 276 -5.97 7.30 -4.92
CA HIS A 276 -4.78 7.96 -5.40
C HIS A 276 -4.32 7.39 -6.72
N VAL A 277 -3.60 8.22 -7.47
CA VAL A 277 -3.04 7.89 -8.77
C VAL A 277 -1.54 8.17 -8.71
N GLY A 278 -0.75 7.11 -8.84
CA GLY A 278 0.70 7.19 -8.83
C GLY A 278 1.27 7.32 -10.25
N PHE A 279 2.38 8.06 -10.37
CA PHE A 279 3.07 8.31 -11.63
C PHE A 279 4.54 7.86 -11.56
N GLY A 280 5.02 7.22 -12.62
CA GLY A 280 6.39 6.73 -12.73
C GLY A 280 6.51 5.22 -12.56
N HIS A 281 7.25 4.74 -11.57
CA HIS A 281 7.68 3.35 -11.46
C HIS A 281 6.51 2.42 -11.14
N ALA A 282 6.26 1.43 -12.01
CA ALA A 282 5.10 0.53 -11.92
C ALA A 282 5.46 -0.96 -11.75
N VAL A 283 6.75 -1.34 -11.87
CA VAL A 283 7.15 -2.76 -11.94
C VAL A 283 6.82 -3.53 -10.67
N GLY A 284 6.98 -2.93 -9.49
CA GLY A 284 6.59 -3.54 -8.21
C GLY A 284 5.10 -3.88 -8.10
N LEU A 285 4.25 -3.26 -8.91
CA LEU A 285 2.79 -3.45 -8.96
C LEU A 285 2.35 -4.31 -10.16
N GLY A 286 3.29 -4.88 -10.92
CA GLY A 286 3.01 -5.70 -12.11
C GLY A 286 2.86 -4.91 -13.42
N GLY A 287 3.13 -3.61 -13.40
CA GLY A 287 3.24 -2.78 -14.61
C GLY A 287 4.60 -2.92 -15.30
N LYS A 288 4.74 -2.29 -16.47
CA LYS A 288 5.96 -2.36 -17.30
C LYS A 288 6.88 -1.15 -17.16
N ASN A 289 6.35 -0.04 -16.65
CA ASN A 289 7.08 1.21 -16.68
C ASN A 289 8.18 1.24 -15.60
N MET A 290 9.42 1.25 -16.07
CA MET A 290 10.60 1.47 -15.24
C MET A 290 10.92 2.96 -15.19
N SER A 291 10.73 3.55 -14.01
CA SER A 291 11.10 4.95 -13.75
C SER A 291 11.97 5.06 -12.49
N SER A 292 12.67 6.19 -12.37
CA SER A 292 13.41 6.59 -11.16
C SER A 292 12.56 7.42 -10.19
N MET A 293 11.29 7.66 -10.53
CA MET A 293 10.33 8.38 -9.71
C MET A 293 9.10 7.50 -9.45
N HIS A 294 8.49 7.67 -8.30
CA HIS A 294 7.11 7.25 -8.01
C HIS A 294 6.49 8.38 -7.19
N ALA A 295 5.36 8.93 -7.64
CA ALA A 295 4.71 10.05 -6.98
C ALA A 295 3.19 9.94 -7.05
N ASP A 296 2.55 10.10 -5.90
CA ASP A 296 1.11 9.87 -5.71
C ASP A 296 0.35 11.18 -5.64
N ALA A 297 -0.72 11.24 -6.41
CA ALA A 297 -1.73 12.29 -6.36
C ALA A 297 -2.94 11.77 -5.58
N ILE A 298 -3.14 12.28 -4.36
CA ILE A 298 -4.22 11.84 -3.48
C ILE A 298 -5.49 12.68 -3.72
N VAL A 299 -6.60 11.97 -3.93
CA VAL A 299 -7.94 12.51 -4.17
C VAL A 299 -8.86 12.15 -3.02
N ASP A 300 -9.37 13.15 -2.30
CA ASP A 300 -10.40 12.95 -1.26
C ASP A 300 -11.79 12.78 -1.88
N LYS A 301 -12.68 12.12 -1.12
CA LYS A 301 -14.10 11.92 -1.47
C LYS A 301 -14.29 11.39 -2.89
N ALA A 302 -13.44 10.45 -3.30
CA ALA A 302 -13.55 9.83 -4.60
C ALA A 302 -14.87 9.06 -4.72
N THR A 303 -15.47 9.08 -5.90
CA THR A 303 -16.48 8.13 -6.34
C THR A 303 -15.80 7.15 -7.28
N LEU A 304 -15.88 5.86 -6.99
CA LEU A 304 -15.21 4.80 -7.75
C LEU A 304 -16.24 3.84 -8.30
N SER A 305 -16.11 3.51 -9.58
CA SER A 305 -16.86 2.45 -10.23
C SER A 305 -15.95 1.48 -10.98
N ILE A 306 -16.35 0.21 -11.04
CA ILE A 306 -15.70 -0.83 -11.84
C ILE A 306 -16.75 -1.38 -12.77
N ASP A 307 -16.47 -1.38 -14.08
CA ASP A 307 -17.38 -1.85 -15.13
C ASP A 307 -18.80 -1.22 -15.00
N GLY A 308 -18.85 0.05 -14.59
CA GLY A 308 -20.10 0.80 -14.39
C GLY A 308 -20.84 0.51 -13.06
N VAL A 309 -20.35 -0.41 -12.25
CA VAL A 309 -20.86 -0.65 -10.89
C VAL A 309 -20.16 0.30 -9.93
N GLN A 310 -20.91 1.22 -9.33
CA GLN A 310 -20.38 2.15 -8.34
C GLN A 310 -20.17 1.44 -6.99
N LEU A 311 -18.98 1.62 -6.42
CA LEU A 311 -18.51 0.90 -5.23
C LEU A 311 -18.13 1.85 -4.08
N ILE A 312 -17.65 3.06 -4.41
CA ILE A 312 -17.50 4.18 -3.48
C ILE A 312 -18.28 5.34 -4.07
N LYS A 313 -18.97 6.11 -3.21
CA LYS A 313 -19.64 7.36 -3.57
C LYS A 313 -19.21 8.46 -2.61
N ASP A 314 -18.58 9.50 -3.12
CA ASP A 314 -18.17 10.68 -2.35
C ASP A 314 -17.35 10.30 -1.09
N GLY A 315 -16.46 9.30 -1.22
CA GLY A 315 -15.66 8.74 -0.12
C GLY A 315 -16.37 7.72 0.77
N MET A 316 -17.66 7.45 0.54
CA MET A 316 -18.44 6.46 1.29
C MET A 316 -18.44 5.11 0.56
N VAL A 317 -17.97 4.05 1.23
CA VAL A 317 -18.04 2.69 0.69
C VAL A 317 -19.50 2.26 0.63
N MET A 318 -19.96 1.85 -0.56
CA MET A 318 -21.33 1.39 -0.75
C MET A 318 -21.52 -0.01 -0.12
N PRO A 319 -22.64 -0.29 0.56
CA PRO A 319 -22.90 -1.60 1.15
C PRO A 319 -22.94 -2.73 0.12
N GLU A 320 -22.48 -3.93 0.52
CA GLU A 320 -22.41 -5.10 -0.37
C GLU A 320 -23.75 -5.49 -1.00
N GLY A 321 -24.89 -5.26 -0.34
CA GLY A 321 -26.22 -5.61 -0.87
C GLY A 321 -26.59 -4.91 -2.18
N GLN A 322 -26.22 -3.63 -2.33
CA GLN A 322 -26.49 -2.86 -3.55
C GLN A 322 -25.50 -3.18 -4.68
N ALA A 323 -24.29 -3.66 -4.35
CA ALA A 323 -23.32 -4.17 -5.31
C ALA A 323 -23.64 -5.63 -5.73
N ARG A 324 -24.19 -6.43 -4.81
CA ARG A 324 -24.52 -7.85 -5.00
C ARG A 324 -25.63 -8.07 -6.03
N GLU A 325 -26.67 -7.24 -6.06
CA GLU A 325 -27.75 -7.40 -7.07
C GLU A 325 -27.27 -7.16 -8.51
N ARG A 326 -26.15 -6.45 -8.70
CA ARG A 326 -25.52 -6.25 -10.03
C ARG A 326 -24.32 -7.17 -10.30
N LEU A 327 -23.80 -7.84 -9.26
CA LEU A 327 -22.70 -8.81 -9.32
C LEU A 327 -23.17 -10.27 -9.14
N ALA A 328 -24.49 -10.52 -9.13
CA ALA A 328 -25.15 -11.81 -8.89
C ALA A 328 -24.86 -12.92 -9.95
N GLY A 329 -23.76 -12.82 -10.70
CA GLY A 329 -23.22 -13.90 -11.50
C GLY A 329 -22.18 -14.78 -10.78
N PHE A 330 -21.69 -14.40 -9.61
CA PHE A 330 -20.58 -15.12 -8.95
C PHE A 330 -20.69 -15.08 -7.42
N ALA A 331 -21.19 -16.15 -6.79
CA ALA A 331 -21.09 -16.31 -5.35
C ALA A 331 -20.94 -17.80 -4.95
N GLY A 332 -19.91 -18.08 -4.16
CA GLY A 332 -19.67 -19.36 -3.49
C GLY A 332 -18.93 -19.17 -2.16
N ARG A 333 -19.71 -19.13 -1.07
CA ARG A 333 -19.48 -19.49 0.36
C ARG A 333 -18.08 -19.35 1.02
N GLY A 334 -18.01 -18.36 1.93
CA GLY A 334 -17.59 -18.45 3.35
C GLY A 334 -16.33 -19.21 3.75
N GLY A 335 -15.31 -18.47 4.21
CA GLY A 335 -14.13 -19.00 4.88
C GLY A 335 -13.23 -17.91 5.51
N ARG A 336 -12.46 -18.30 6.52
CA ARG A 336 -11.61 -17.49 7.41
C ARG A 336 -10.36 -16.95 6.69
N TYR A 337 -9.89 -15.75 7.08
CA TYR A 337 -8.83 -15.01 6.41
C TYR A 337 -7.48 -15.05 7.15
N ARG A 338 -6.37 -15.26 6.43
CA ARG A 338 -4.99 -14.94 6.88
C ARG A 338 -4.06 -14.67 5.67
N ARG A 339 -3.31 -13.56 5.67
CA ARG A 339 -2.18 -13.24 4.75
C ARG A 339 -0.98 -14.21 4.86
N ARG A 340 -0.99 -15.17 5.80
CA ARG A 340 0.20 -16.00 6.08
C ARG A 340 0.63 -16.91 4.93
N ASP A 341 -0.19 -17.07 3.88
CA ASP A 341 -0.01 -18.11 2.86
C ASP A 341 0.16 -17.58 1.42
N ALA A 342 0.48 -16.29 1.21
CA ALA A 342 0.85 -15.78 -0.11
C ALA A 342 2.18 -16.41 -0.57
N GLN A 343 2.09 -17.40 -1.43
CA GLN A 343 3.18 -18.15 -2.01
C GLN A 343 3.41 -17.68 -3.44
N THR A 344 4.65 -17.75 -3.91
CA THR A 344 4.91 -17.64 -5.35
C THR A 344 5.39 -18.95 -5.94
N ARG A 345 5.06 -19.16 -7.21
CA ARG A 345 5.60 -20.25 -8.01
C ARG A 345 5.86 -19.75 -9.42
N VAL A 346 6.70 -20.47 -10.15
CA VAL A 346 6.90 -20.21 -11.58
C VAL A 346 6.28 -21.35 -12.36
N THR A 347 5.22 -21.06 -13.12
CA THR A 347 4.51 -22.02 -13.97
C THR A 347 4.68 -21.59 -15.41
N GLY A 348 5.30 -22.41 -16.26
CA GLY A 348 5.48 -22.10 -17.68
C GLY A 348 6.35 -20.85 -17.95
N GLY A 349 7.32 -20.55 -17.08
CA GLY A 349 8.20 -19.39 -17.21
C GLY A 349 7.62 -18.07 -16.69
N ARG A 350 6.41 -18.09 -16.14
CA ARG A 350 5.69 -16.91 -15.63
C ARG A 350 5.47 -17.03 -14.13
N LEU A 351 5.63 -15.92 -13.41
CA LEU A 351 5.40 -15.86 -11.98
C LEU A 351 3.92 -15.92 -11.69
N GLU A 352 3.55 -16.85 -10.82
CA GLU A 352 2.23 -16.91 -10.23
C GLU A 352 2.32 -16.58 -8.74
N ARG A 353 1.41 -15.73 -8.26
CA ARG A 353 1.23 -15.47 -6.83
C ARG A 353 -0.06 -16.11 -6.36
N SER A 354 0.00 -16.73 -5.19
CA SER A 354 -1.16 -17.28 -4.54
C SER A 354 -1.91 -16.16 -3.82
N TRP A 355 -3.24 -16.21 -3.90
CA TRP A 355 -4.13 -15.37 -3.12
C TRP A 355 -5.29 -16.23 -2.65
N LEU A 356 -5.89 -15.86 -1.52
CA LEU A 356 -7.12 -16.47 -1.03
C LEU A 356 -8.33 -15.68 -1.52
N ASP A 357 -9.18 -16.30 -2.32
CA ASP A 357 -10.43 -15.67 -2.74
C ASP A 357 -11.44 -15.54 -1.59
N ILE A 358 -12.58 -14.91 -1.83
CA ILE A 358 -13.68 -14.74 -0.86
C ILE A 358 -14.23 -16.07 -0.35
N ALA A 359 -13.98 -17.17 -1.06
CA ALA A 359 -14.32 -18.53 -0.65
C ALA A 359 -13.22 -19.18 0.21
N GLY A 360 -12.09 -18.50 0.41
CA GLY A 360 -10.91 -19.03 1.08
C GLY A 360 -10.15 -20.04 0.23
N GLU A 361 -10.40 -20.12 -1.08
CA GLU A 361 -9.67 -20.99 -1.98
C GLU A 361 -8.37 -20.30 -2.43
N THR A 362 -7.26 -21.02 -2.35
CA THR A 362 -5.99 -20.57 -2.91
C THR A 362 -6.09 -20.52 -4.44
N ARG A 363 -6.11 -19.31 -4.99
CA ARG A 363 -6.02 -19.02 -6.42
C ARG A 363 -4.59 -18.64 -6.77
N TRP A 364 -4.11 -19.14 -7.90
CA TRP A 364 -2.82 -18.76 -8.45
C TRP A 364 -3.07 -17.84 -9.64
N MET A 365 -2.51 -16.64 -9.60
CA MET A 365 -2.66 -15.63 -10.65
C MET A 365 -1.30 -15.29 -11.23
N GLN A 366 -1.23 -14.96 -12.52
CA GLN A 366 0.00 -14.43 -13.08
C GLN A 366 0.21 -12.98 -12.66
N VAL A 367 1.46 -12.62 -12.42
CA VAL A 367 1.82 -11.26 -12.00
C VAL A 367 2.71 -10.63 -13.06
N GLY A 368 2.17 -9.63 -13.75
CA GLY A 368 2.92 -8.83 -14.72
C GLY A 368 3.32 -9.60 -15.99
N ASP A 369 4.27 -9.05 -16.74
CA ASP A 369 4.88 -9.73 -17.87
C ASP A 369 6.12 -10.56 -17.45
N ASP A 370 6.71 -11.28 -18.40
CA ASP A 370 7.80 -12.23 -18.14
C ASP A 370 9.03 -11.60 -17.46
N GLU A 371 9.28 -10.29 -17.68
CA GLU A 371 10.42 -9.58 -17.10
C GLU A 371 10.13 -9.16 -15.65
N ALA A 372 8.98 -8.50 -15.41
CA ALA A 372 8.54 -8.14 -14.06
C ALA A 372 8.35 -9.38 -13.17
N ALA A 373 7.77 -10.45 -13.74
CA ALA A 373 7.59 -11.74 -13.09
C ALA A 373 8.92 -12.32 -12.58
N ARG A 374 10.00 -12.25 -13.37
CA ARG A 374 11.32 -12.78 -12.96
C ARG A 374 11.92 -11.99 -11.81
N LEU A 375 11.73 -10.68 -11.80
CA LEU A 375 12.22 -9.80 -10.75
C LEU A 375 11.52 -10.09 -9.41
N VAL A 376 10.19 -10.19 -9.41
CA VAL A 376 9.39 -10.43 -8.21
C VAL A 376 9.54 -11.88 -7.70
N ALA A 377 9.70 -12.86 -8.59
CA ALA A 377 9.85 -14.27 -8.24
C ALA A 377 11.11 -14.59 -7.41
N GLY A 378 12.13 -13.75 -7.51
CA GLY A 378 13.34 -13.88 -6.70
C GLY A 378 13.11 -13.58 -5.21
N LEU A 379 12.13 -12.73 -4.90
CA LEU A 379 11.91 -12.19 -3.56
C LEU A 379 11.10 -13.13 -2.64
N ASP A 380 10.17 -13.91 -3.20
CA ASP A 380 9.15 -14.66 -2.44
C ASP A 380 9.48 -16.16 -2.18
N ARG A 381 10.71 -16.65 -2.47
CA ARG A 381 11.08 -18.09 -2.44
C ARG A 381 11.57 -18.65 -1.09
N LEU A 382 11.32 -17.98 0.04
CA LEU A 382 11.86 -18.37 1.34
C LEU A 382 10.77 -19.01 2.26
N PRO A 383 11.04 -20.15 2.93
CA PRO A 383 9.98 -21.00 3.50
C PRO A 383 9.61 -20.68 4.96
N LEU A 384 8.31 -20.66 5.32
CA LEU A 384 7.81 -20.53 6.72
C LEU A 384 6.56 -21.37 7.04
N SER A 385 6.35 -21.66 8.34
CA SER A 385 5.43 -22.69 8.90
C SER A 385 4.32 -22.15 9.85
N ALA A 386 3.29 -22.98 10.11
CA ALA A 386 1.86 -22.73 10.47
C ALA A 386 1.50 -22.48 11.98
N ALA A 387 0.26 -22.29 12.53
CA ALA A 387 -1.17 -22.37 12.09
C ALA A 387 -2.22 -21.64 13.05
N PRO A 388 -3.55 -21.58 12.74
CA PRO A 388 -4.68 -20.77 13.37
C PRO A 388 -5.88 -21.39 14.16
N GLY A 389 -6.80 -20.52 14.71
CA GLY A 389 -8.21 -20.75 15.15
C GLY A 389 -9.17 -19.52 14.91
N SER A 390 -10.52 -19.61 15.09
CA SER A 390 -11.62 -18.99 14.27
C SER A 390 -12.59 -17.88 14.81
N ASP A 391 -13.19 -17.05 13.91
CA ASP A 391 -13.73 -15.68 14.14
C ASP A 391 -15.18 -15.25 13.72
N GLU A 392 -16.06 -16.08 13.14
CA GLU A 392 -17.29 -15.56 12.46
C GLU A 392 -18.37 -14.89 13.34
N ALA A 393 -18.51 -15.23 14.63
CA ALA A 393 -19.53 -14.60 15.49
C ALA A 393 -19.19 -13.14 15.85
N ARG A 394 -17.90 -12.78 15.85
CA ARG A 394 -17.44 -11.42 16.18
C ARG A 394 -17.80 -10.39 15.11
N GLN A 395 -17.91 -10.84 13.87
CA GLN A 395 -18.04 -9.98 12.70
C GLN A 395 -19.41 -9.29 12.62
N LEU A 396 -20.47 -9.94 13.09
CA LEU A 396 -21.83 -9.38 13.11
C LEU A 396 -22.04 -8.41 14.30
N ASP A 397 -21.49 -8.75 15.48
CA ASP A 397 -21.56 -7.88 16.66
C ASP A 397 -20.83 -6.54 16.44
N LEU A 398 -19.72 -6.56 15.69
CA LEU A 398 -18.92 -5.37 15.39
C LEU A 398 -19.58 -4.43 14.38
N LEU A 399 -20.24 -4.96 13.35
CA LEU A 399 -20.93 -4.13 12.35
C LEU A 399 -22.14 -3.38 12.96
N ALA A 400 -22.82 -3.99 13.93
CA ALA A 400 -23.89 -3.35 14.70
C ALA A 400 -23.33 -2.29 15.67
N LEU A 401 -22.16 -2.51 16.27
CA LEU A 401 -21.52 -1.58 17.20
C LEU A 401 -21.18 -0.22 16.55
N TYR A 402 -20.89 -0.20 15.26
CA TYR A 402 -20.53 1.01 14.51
C TYR A 402 -21.69 1.62 13.70
N GLY A 403 -22.92 1.16 13.89
CA GLY A 403 -24.11 1.69 13.21
C GLY A 403 -24.11 1.50 11.69
N LEU A 404 -23.34 0.51 11.22
CA LEU A 404 -23.23 0.18 9.80
C LEU A 404 -24.32 -0.79 9.34
N VAL A 405 -24.99 -1.45 10.30
CA VAL A 405 -26.18 -2.31 10.17
C VAL A 405 -26.97 -2.31 11.49
N GLU A 406 -28.28 -2.53 11.45
CA GLU A 406 -29.13 -2.81 12.61
C GLU A 406 -28.86 -4.25 13.14
N PRO A 407 -29.21 -4.59 14.40
CA PRO A 407 -28.94 -5.90 15.02
C PRO A 407 -29.55 -7.12 14.30
N ASP A 408 -30.49 -6.90 13.39
CA ASP A 408 -31.10 -7.93 12.54
C ASP A 408 -30.47 -8.05 11.14
N GLY A 409 -29.43 -7.25 10.85
CA GLY A 409 -28.73 -7.21 9.58
C GLY A 409 -29.39 -6.32 8.51
N SER A 410 -30.40 -5.53 8.87
CA SER A 410 -30.99 -4.54 7.97
C SER A 410 -30.23 -3.20 7.98
N GLN A 411 -30.39 -2.38 6.94
CA GLN A 411 -29.78 -1.04 6.85
C GLN A 411 -30.68 0.01 7.51
N PRO A 412 -30.11 1.06 8.14
CA PRO A 412 -30.88 2.14 8.77
C PRO A 412 -31.70 2.98 7.78
#